data_AF-A0A960R6T5-F1
#
_entry.id   AF-A0A960R6T5-F1
#
_cell.length_a   1.000
_cell.length_b   1.000
_cell.length_c   1.000
_cell.angle_alpha   90.00
_cell.angle_beta   90.00
_cell.angle_gamma   90.00
#
_symmetry.space_group_name_H-M   'P 1'
#
loop_
_entity.id
_entity.type
_entity.pdbx_description
1 polymer ?
#
loop_
_entity_poly.entity_id
_entity_poly.type
_entity_poly.pdbx_seq_one_letter_code
_entity_poly.pdbx_strand_id
1 'polypeptide(L)'
;MPNDDEIRKEFDRLRKTDKGAALAYLANAYQLDHRGACSLSVETYDESRKKHAKTKGGKGESTEAISVRINEPYFDHQVESDGGYRKLIHTLGHELQHVGQRSEDGWRNATEKAEREFLAYSWELVEAPGKSIPPLTGKRREKAVRRVRKQFGAMSEDAKRRVADRIAALEQQSISLAE
;
A
#
# COMPACT_ATOMS: atom_id res chain seq x y z
N MET A 1 21.19 6.24 3.47
CA MET A 1 20.01 6.28 2.59
C MET A 1 19.89 7.69 2.06
N PRO A 2 19.51 7.90 0.78
CA PRO A 2 19.24 9.23 0.26
C PRO A 2 18.16 9.91 1.11
N ASN A 3 18.26 11.22 1.28
CA ASN A 3 17.23 11.99 1.99
C ASN A 3 15.98 12.20 1.11
N ASP A 4 14.86 12.63 1.70
CA ASP A 4 13.59 12.79 0.98
C ASP A 4 13.69 13.70 -0.25
N ASP A 5 14.54 14.74 -0.22
CA ASP A 5 14.74 15.66 -1.34
C ASP A 5 15.50 15.01 -2.50
N GLU A 6 16.52 14.21 -2.20
CA GLU A 6 17.25 13.43 -3.20
C GLU A 6 16.36 12.38 -3.84
N ILE A 7 15.55 11.68 -3.03
CA ILE A 7 14.55 10.71 -3.51
C ILE A 7 13.55 11.41 -4.44
N ARG A 8 13.04 12.59 -4.03
CA ARG A 8 12.07 13.35 -4.83
C ARG A 8 12.67 13.80 -6.16
N LYS A 9 13.90 14.33 -6.16
CA LYS A 9 14.58 14.81 -7.38
C LYS A 9 14.79 13.68 -8.39
N GLU A 10 15.23 12.51 -7.93
CA GLU A 10 15.46 11.36 -8.81
C GLU A 10 14.13 10.78 -9.31
N PHE A 11 13.12 10.70 -8.45
CA PHE A 11 11.77 10.34 -8.86
C PHE A 11 11.21 11.27 -9.94
N ASP A 12 11.35 12.59 -9.78
CA ASP A 12 10.90 13.59 -10.74
C ASP A 12 11.67 13.51 -12.08
N ARG A 13 12.94 13.09 -12.04
CA ARG A 13 13.73 12.80 -13.26
C ARG A 13 13.19 11.56 -13.96
N LEU A 14 13.04 10.45 -13.25
CA LEU A 14 12.60 9.16 -13.80
C LEU A 14 11.19 9.23 -14.36
N ARG A 15 10.23 9.86 -13.67
CA ARG A 15 8.83 9.86 -14.11
C ARG A 15 8.59 10.58 -15.43
N LYS A 16 9.53 11.44 -15.86
CA LYS A 16 9.48 12.12 -17.17
C LYS A 16 9.81 11.18 -18.33
N THR A 17 10.55 10.11 -18.06
CA THR A 17 10.99 9.14 -19.07
C THR A 17 10.28 7.80 -18.94
N ASP A 18 10.09 7.32 -17.71
CA ASP A 18 9.45 6.05 -17.41
C ASP A 18 8.81 6.10 -16.00
N LYS A 19 7.48 6.20 -15.97
CA LYS A 19 6.70 6.25 -14.72
C LYS A 19 6.76 4.92 -13.96
N GLY A 20 6.92 3.78 -14.63
CA GLY A 20 7.09 2.47 -13.99
C GLY A 20 8.45 2.38 -13.28
N ALA A 21 9.52 2.81 -13.94
CA ALA A 21 10.84 2.91 -13.32
C ALA A 21 10.84 3.88 -12.12
N ALA A 22 10.10 4.99 -12.20
CA ALA A 22 9.93 5.92 -11.08
C ALA A 22 9.26 5.26 -9.87
N LEU A 23 8.23 4.43 -10.08
CA LEU A 23 7.61 3.65 -9.00
C LEU A 23 8.56 2.62 -8.39
N ALA A 24 9.32 1.91 -9.21
CA ALA A 24 10.33 0.95 -8.73
C ALA A 24 11.42 1.63 -7.90
N TYR A 25 11.84 2.83 -8.31
CA TYR A 25 12.76 3.63 -7.51
C TYR A 25 12.16 4.00 -6.14
N LEU A 26 10.91 4.47 -6.09
CA LEU A 26 10.24 4.76 -4.80
C LEU A 26 10.11 3.53 -3.90
N ALA A 27 9.72 2.40 -4.49
CA ALA A 27 9.56 1.15 -3.75
C ALA A 27 10.86 0.74 -3.05
N ASN A 28 11.99 0.84 -3.76
CA ASN A 28 13.31 0.56 -3.22
C ASN A 28 13.77 1.62 -2.22
N ALA A 29 13.62 2.90 -2.53
CA ALA A 29 14.09 4.01 -1.70
C ALA A 29 13.41 4.02 -0.32
N TYR A 30 12.10 3.73 -0.27
CA TYR A 30 11.33 3.64 0.97
C TYR A 30 11.24 2.23 1.56
N GLN A 31 11.99 1.26 0.99
CA GLN A 31 12.01 -0.13 1.44
C GLN A 31 10.60 -0.68 1.67
N LEU A 32 9.74 -0.49 0.67
CA LEU A 32 8.31 -0.86 0.73
C LEU A 32 8.12 -2.38 0.64
N ASP A 33 8.83 -3.16 1.46
CA ASP A 33 8.88 -4.64 1.57
C ASP A 33 8.16 -5.41 0.45
N HIS A 34 8.92 -5.92 -0.52
CA HIS A 34 8.41 -6.71 -1.64
C HIS A 34 8.97 -8.13 -1.52
N ARG A 35 8.32 -8.94 -0.69
CA ARG A 35 8.64 -10.37 -0.60
C ARG A 35 8.02 -11.11 -1.76
N GLY A 36 8.51 -10.89 -2.98
CA GLY A 36 8.04 -11.55 -4.19
C GLY A 36 8.39 -10.79 -5.47
N ALA A 37 8.64 -11.53 -6.56
CA ALA A 37 8.85 -10.93 -7.87
C ALA A 37 7.54 -10.27 -8.36
N CYS A 38 7.57 -8.94 -8.54
CA CYS A 38 6.43 -8.17 -9.01
C CYS A 38 6.87 -7.08 -9.99
N SER A 39 6.12 -6.91 -11.08
CA SER A 39 6.29 -5.77 -11.98
C SER A 39 5.43 -4.57 -11.55
N LEU A 40 5.99 -3.37 -11.63
CA LEU A 40 5.31 -2.11 -11.36
C LEU A 40 5.09 -1.35 -12.67
N SER A 41 3.85 -0.95 -12.93
CA SER A 41 3.52 -0.14 -14.11
C SER A 41 2.56 1.00 -13.77
N VAL A 42 2.67 2.08 -14.54
CA VAL A 42 1.65 3.13 -14.64
C VAL A 42 0.97 2.94 -15.99
N GLU A 43 -0.32 2.71 -15.97
CA GLU A 43 -1.11 2.46 -17.18
C GLU A 43 -2.21 3.53 -17.27
N THR A 44 -2.45 4.04 -18.48
CA THR A 44 -3.62 4.85 -18.77
C THR A 44 -4.86 4.00 -18.49
N TYR A 45 -5.50 4.22 -17.33
CA TYR A 45 -6.64 3.44 -16.87
C TYR A 45 -7.89 4.31 -16.87
N ASP A 46 -8.81 4.02 -17.78
CA ASP A 46 -10.03 4.80 -18.02
C ASP A 46 -11.23 4.36 -17.16
N GLU A 47 -12.07 5.34 -16.87
CA GLU A 47 -13.26 5.37 -16.02
C GLU A 47 -14.25 4.25 -16.31
N SER A 48 -14.61 3.46 -15.32
CA SER A 48 -15.69 3.85 -14.41
C SER A 48 -15.16 4.32 -13.04
N ARG A 49 -14.28 5.36 -12.99
CA ARG A 49 -13.14 5.53 -12.05
C ARG A 49 -13.52 5.36 -10.57
N LYS A 50 -13.27 4.15 -10.04
CA LYS A 50 -13.31 3.87 -8.59
C LYS A 50 -12.00 3.35 -8.00
N LYS A 51 -10.92 3.16 -8.78
CA LYS A 51 -9.69 2.53 -8.27
C LYS A 51 -8.44 3.32 -8.64
N HIS A 52 -7.67 3.67 -7.62
CA HIS A 52 -6.42 4.43 -7.72
C HIS A 52 -5.23 3.55 -8.13
N ALA A 53 -5.20 2.33 -7.62
CA ALA A 53 -4.23 1.30 -7.95
C ALA A 53 -4.89 -0.09 -7.84
N LYS A 54 -4.23 -1.12 -8.39
CA LYS A 54 -4.67 -2.51 -8.27
C LYS A 54 -3.51 -3.48 -8.42
N THR A 55 -3.45 -4.47 -7.54
CA THR A 55 -2.62 -5.68 -7.68
C THR A 55 -3.34 -6.78 -8.48
N LYS A 56 -2.72 -7.30 -9.54
CA LYS A 56 -3.19 -8.42 -10.40
C LYS A 56 -2.23 -9.61 -10.35
N GLY A 57 -2.69 -10.80 -10.77
CA GLY A 57 -1.88 -12.03 -10.85
C GLY A 57 -1.64 -12.73 -9.51
N GLY A 58 -1.04 -13.92 -9.56
CA GLY A 58 -0.51 -14.68 -8.42
C GLY A 58 -1.52 -15.12 -7.34
N LYS A 59 -2.81 -15.27 -7.64
CA LYS A 59 -3.77 -15.84 -6.68
C LYS A 59 -3.84 -17.36 -6.86
N GLY A 60 -3.58 -18.14 -5.81
CA GLY A 60 -3.63 -19.62 -5.86
C GLY A 60 -2.50 -20.20 -6.72
N GLU A 61 -2.80 -21.23 -7.53
CA GLU A 61 -1.86 -21.88 -8.46
C GLU A 61 -1.66 -21.10 -9.77
N SER A 62 -1.90 -19.79 -9.77
CA SER A 62 -1.74 -18.96 -10.97
C SER A 62 -0.26 -18.80 -11.32
N THR A 63 0.08 -19.10 -12.57
CA THR A 63 1.40 -18.85 -13.18
C THR A 63 1.58 -17.39 -13.64
N GLU A 64 0.55 -16.55 -13.49
CA GLU A 64 0.62 -15.14 -13.85
C GLU A 64 1.52 -14.37 -12.87
N ALA A 65 2.51 -13.67 -13.41
CA ALA A 65 3.35 -12.75 -12.64
C ALA A 65 2.48 -11.72 -11.89
N ILE A 66 2.80 -11.49 -10.62
CA ILE A 66 2.12 -10.47 -9.83
C ILE A 66 2.51 -9.09 -10.37
N SER A 67 1.55 -8.20 -10.55
CA SER A 67 1.80 -6.83 -11.00
C SER A 67 1.00 -5.81 -10.20
N VAL A 68 1.61 -4.67 -9.90
CA VAL A 68 0.92 -3.48 -9.37
C VAL A 68 0.76 -2.47 -10.49
N ARG A 69 -0.48 -2.04 -10.70
CA ARG A 69 -0.82 -1.04 -11.72
C ARG A 69 -1.38 0.19 -11.03
N ILE A 70 -0.77 1.34 -11.28
CA ILE A 70 -1.27 2.64 -10.83
C ILE A 70 -1.93 3.35 -12.00
N ASN A 71 -3.11 3.93 -11.74
CA ASN A 71 -3.84 4.71 -12.73
C ASN A 71 -3.08 6.01 -13.04
N GLU A 72 -2.77 6.26 -14.30
CA GLU A 72 -2.00 7.43 -14.74
C GLU A 72 -2.60 8.78 -14.29
N PRO A 73 -3.87 9.13 -14.56
CA PRO A 73 -4.50 10.33 -13.99
C PRO A 73 -4.34 10.48 -12.48
N TYR A 74 -4.39 9.37 -11.73
CA TYR A 74 -4.18 9.41 -10.28
C TYR A 74 -2.72 9.69 -9.93
N PHE A 75 -1.78 9.01 -10.60
CA PHE A 75 -0.34 9.23 -10.44
C PHE A 75 0.00 10.70 -10.72
N ASP A 76 -0.41 11.21 -11.87
CA ASP A 76 -0.10 12.58 -12.31
C ASP A 76 -0.64 13.60 -11.32
N HIS A 77 -1.89 13.45 -10.87
CA HIS A 77 -2.46 14.33 -9.85
C HIS A 77 -1.75 14.24 -8.49
N GLN A 78 -1.32 13.04 -8.06
CA GLN A 78 -0.64 12.90 -6.77
C GLN A 78 0.74 13.58 -6.77
N VAL A 79 1.49 13.54 -7.87
CA VAL A 79 2.86 14.08 -7.89
C VAL A 79 2.94 15.62 -7.92
N GLU A 80 1.80 16.30 -8.09
CA GLU A 80 1.70 17.77 -8.13
C GLU A 80 1.91 18.45 -6.77
N SER A 81 1.75 17.72 -5.66
CA SER A 81 1.87 18.27 -4.32
C SER A 81 2.60 17.31 -3.39
N ASP A 82 3.28 17.83 -2.37
CA ASP A 82 3.97 16.97 -1.38
C ASP A 82 3.00 16.09 -0.62
N GLY A 83 1.81 16.62 -0.33
CA GLY A 83 0.72 15.83 0.18
C GLY A 83 0.39 14.67 -0.75
N GLY A 84 0.17 14.93 -2.04
CA GLY A 84 -0.17 13.89 -3.00
C GLY A 84 0.96 12.86 -3.17
N TYR A 85 2.22 13.31 -3.24
CA TYR A 85 3.40 12.46 -3.36
C TYR A 85 3.51 11.48 -2.19
N ARG A 86 3.33 11.97 -0.95
CA ARG A 86 3.22 11.10 0.23
C ARG A 86 2.09 10.09 0.08
N LYS A 87 0.93 10.52 -0.42
CA LYS A 87 -0.18 9.59 -0.62
C LYS A 87 0.13 8.52 -1.67
N LEU A 88 0.87 8.85 -2.74
CA LEU A 88 1.33 7.90 -3.74
C LEU A 88 2.22 6.83 -3.12
N ILE A 89 3.19 7.20 -2.27
CA ILE A 89 4.07 6.25 -1.57
C ILE A 89 3.24 5.28 -0.71
N HIS A 90 2.30 5.81 0.07
CA HIS A 90 1.38 4.99 0.88
C HIS A 90 0.51 4.06 0.03
N THR A 91 0.01 4.53 -1.11
CA THR A 91 -0.76 3.70 -2.05
C THR A 91 0.09 2.61 -2.69
N LEU A 92 1.33 2.90 -3.06
CA LEU A 92 2.26 1.90 -3.58
C LEU A 92 2.58 0.83 -2.53
N GLY A 93 2.89 1.25 -1.31
CA GLY A 93 3.14 0.34 -0.19
C GLY A 93 1.94 -0.54 0.13
N HIS A 94 0.73 0.02 0.12
CA HIS A 94 -0.52 -0.74 0.29
C HIS A 94 -0.67 -1.87 -0.74
N GLU A 95 -0.44 -1.59 -2.02
CA GLU A 95 -0.52 -2.61 -3.06
C GLU A 95 0.62 -3.65 -2.92
N LEU A 96 1.81 -3.24 -2.49
CA LEU A 96 2.92 -4.17 -2.23
C LEU A 96 2.66 -5.10 -1.05
N GLN A 97 1.89 -4.67 -0.04
CA GLN A 97 1.38 -5.60 0.98
C GLN A 97 0.50 -6.68 0.36
N HIS A 98 -0.33 -6.34 -0.64
CA HIS A 98 -1.12 -7.33 -1.37
C HIS A 98 -0.29 -8.25 -2.27
N VAL A 99 0.86 -7.79 -2.76
CA VAL A 99 1.84 -8.64 -3.45
C VAL A 99 2.37 -9.68 -2.47
N GLY A 100 2.90 -9.27 -1.32
CA GLY A 100 3.42 -10.18 -0.28
C GLY A 100 2.40 -11.23 0.16
N GLN A 101 1.14 -10.81 0.33
CA GLN A 101 0.02 -11.70 0.65
C GLN A 101 -0.27 -12.77 -0.42
N ARG A 102 0.20 -12.58 -1.65
CA ARG A 102 0.02 -13.50 -2.77
C ARG A 102 1.27 -14.34 -3.05
N SER A 103 2.45 -13.81 -2.75
CA SER A 103 3.74 -14.41 -3.08
C SER A 103 4.34 -15.33 -2.01
N GLU A 104 3.87 -15.31 -0.75
CA GLU A 104 4.40 -16.15 0.32
C GLU A 104 3.40 -17.18 0.89
N ASP A 105 3.86 -18.40 1.16
CA ASP A 105 3.12 -19.43 1.89
C ASP A 105 2.81 -19.05 3.36
N GLY A 106 3.52 -18.08 3.94
CA GLY A 106 3.26 -17.57 5.30
C GLY A 106 2.12 -16.55 5.40
N TRP A 107 1.85 -15.78 4.33
CA TRP A 107 0.78 -14.77 4.28
C TRP A 107 -0.46 -15.22 3.50
N ARG A 108 -0.40 -16.39 2.85
CA ARG A 108 -1.58 -17.11 2.33
C ARG A 108 -2.66 -17.38 3.39
N ASN A 109 -2.33 -17.24 4.66
CA ASN A 109 -3.26 -17.36 5.79
C ASN A 109 -4.32 -16.26 5.84
N ALA A 110 -4.10 -15.11 5.17
CA ALA A 110 -5.14 -14.09 5.01
C ALA A 110 -6.15 -14.52 3.94
N THR A 111 -7.06 -15.38 4.34
CA THR A 111 -7.97 -16.11 3.44
C THR A 111 -9.04 -15.18 2.86
N GLU A 112 -9.48 -14.19 3.63
CA GLU A 112 -10.56 -13.30 3.24
C GLU A 112 -10.10 -11.90 2.82
N LYS A 113 -10.95 -11.22 2.04
CA LYS A 113 -10.66 -9.88 1.53
C LYS A 113 -10.53 -8.86 2.66
N ALA A 114 -11.38 -8.96 3.69
CA ALA A 114 -11.39 -8.02 4.79
C ALA A 114 -10.05 -8.05 5.56
N GLU A 115 -9.54 -9.24 5.87
CA GLU A 115 -8.25 -9.43 6.52
C GLU A 115 -7.08 -8.85 5.71
N ARG A 116 -7.03 -9.12 4.40
CA ARG A 116 -5.98 -8.59 3.52
C ARG A 116 -5.95 -7.07 3.47
N GLU A 117 -7.13 -6.45 3.36
CA GLU A 117 -7.26 -4.99 3.34
C GLU A 117 -6.98 -4.38 4.71
N PHE A 118 -7.42 -5.04 5.80
CA PHE A 118 -7.10 -4.64 7.16
C PHE A 118 -5.59 -4.56 7.36
N LEU A 119 -4.85 -5.60 6.98
CA LEU A 119 -3.40 -5.65 7.09
C LEU A 119 -2.72 -4.53 6.30
N ALA A 120 -3.16 -4.29 5.05
CA ALA A 120 -2.60 -3.23 4.21
C ALA A 120 -2.86 -1.81 4.76
N TYR A 121 -4.08 -1.51 5.23
CA TYR A 121 -4.35 -0.20 5.87
C TYR A 121 -3.66 -0.06 7.23
N SER A 122 -3.48 -1.14 7.97
CA SER A 122 -2.77 -1.11 9.25
C SER A 122 -1.28 -0.85 9.05
N TRP A 123 -0.69 -1.39 7.98
CA TRP A 123 0.69 -1.07 7.57
C TRP A 123 0.87 0.44 7.31
N GLU A 124 -0.06 1.09 6.58
CA GLU A 124 -0.03 2.55 6.32
C GLU A 124 0.00 3.38 7.62
N LEU A 125 -0.62 2.89 8.70
CA LEU A 125 -0.78 3.61 9.96
C LEU A 125 0.33 3.33 10.98
N VAL A 126 0.85 2.11 11.01
CA VAL A 126 1.75 1.62 12.08
C VAL A 126 3.19 1.47 11.60
N GLU A 127 3.40 0.85 10.44
CA GLU A 127 4.74 0.49 9.98
C GLU A 127 5.37 1.53 9.08
N ALA A 128 4.58 2.13 8.19
CA ALA A 128 5.09 3.12 7.25
C ALA A 128 5.86 4.27 7.96
N PRO A 129 5.36 4.86 9.07
CA PRO A 129 6.11 5.88 9.80
C PRO A 129 7.48 5.42 10.30
N GLY A 130 7.66 4.14 10.60
CA GLY A 130 8.93 3.56 11.03
C GLY A 130 9.95 3.34 9.91
N LYS A 131 9.53 3.42 8.64
CA LYS A 131 10.37 3.17 7.45
C LYS A 131 10.85 4.46 6.77
N SER A 132 10.98 5.56 7.51
CA SER A 132 11.26 6.90 6.97
C SER A 132 10.20 7.41 5.98
N ILE A 133 9.00 6.80 5.95
CA ILE A 133 7.88 7.29 5.15
C ILE A 133 7.12 8.31 6.01
N PRO A 134 6.90 9.54 5.52
CA PRO A 134 6.11 10.52 6.27
C PRO A 134 4.74 9.95 6.65
N PRO A 135 4.30 10.10 7.91
CA PRO A 135 3.03 9.55 8.37
C PRO A 135 1.85 10.20 7.63
N LEU A 136 0.76 9.45 7.49
CA LEU A 136 -0.51 10.05 7.08
C LEU A 136 -0.99 11.01 8.17
N THR A 137 -1.45 12.19 7.76
CA THR A 137 -1.99 13.22 8.66
C THR A 137 -3.40 13.67 8.24
N GLY A 138 -4.11 14.30 9.17
CA GLY A 138 -5.45 14.86 8.98
C GLY A 138 -6.45 13.90 8.34
N LYS A 139 -7.22 14.41 7.36
CA LYS A 139 -8.29 13.66 6.66
C LYS A 139 -7.83 12.33 6.04
N ARG A 140 -6.56 12.21 5.64
CA ARG A 140 -6.04 10.96 5.05
C ARG A 140 -5.82 9.90 6.11
N ARG A 141 -5.27 10.28 7.26
CA ARG A 141 -5.14 9.39 8.41
C ARG A 141 -6.52 8.94 8.92
N GLU A 142 -7.46 9.87 9.07
CA GLU A 142 -8.84 9.56 9.46
C GLU A 142 -9.51 8.59 8.49
N LYS A 143 -9.28 8.76 7.18
CA LYS A 143 -9.79 7.85 6.17
C LYS A 143 -9.18 6.46 6.30
N ALA A 144 -7.87 6.34 6.53
CA ALA A 144 -7.21 5.06 6.76
C ALA A 144 -7.74 4.38 8.05
N VAL A 145 -7.88 5.10 9.17
CA VAL A 145 -8.48 4.57 10.40
C VAL A 145 -9.89 4.03 10.18
N ARG A 146 -10.75 4.80 9.50
CA ARG A 146 -12.11 4.33 9.16
C ARG A 146 -12.10 3.08 8.29
N ARG A 147 -11.12 2.95 7.38
CA ARG A 147 -10.97 1.74 6.56
C ARG A 147 -10.52 0.55 7.41
N VAL A 148 -9.55 0.72 8.31
CA VAL A 148 -9.14 -0.32 9.25
C VAL A 148 -10.33 -0.83 10.07
N ARG A 149 -11.09 0.06 10.72
CA ARG A 149 -12.29 -0.30 11.50
C ARG A 149 -13.32 -1.05 10.67
N LYS A 150 -13.63 -0.54 9.48
CA LYS A 150 -14.58 -1.18 8.56
C LYS A 150 -14.15 -2.59 8.18
N GLN A 151 -12.88 -2.80 7.87
CA GLN A 151 -12.40 -4.14 7.51
C GLN A 151 -12.39 -5.06 8.72
N PHE A 152 -11.94 -4.58 9.89
CA PHE A 152 -11.96 -5.34 11.13
C PHE A 152 -13.36 -5.82 11.53
N GLY A 153 -14.37 -4.95 11.44
CA GLY A 153 -15.76 -5.31 11.71
C GLY A 153 -16.35 -6.31 10.72
N ALA A 154 -15.79 -6.41 9.51
CA ALA A 154 -16.21 -7.36 8.48
C ALA A 154 -15.43 -8.69 8.51
N MET A 155 -14.44 -8.83 9.39
CA MET A 155 -13.64 -10.04 9.52
C MET A 155 -14.32 -11.10 10.39
N SER A 156 -14.08 -12.36 10.05
CA SER A 156 -14.40 -13.50 10.91
C SER A 156 -13.58 -13.49 12.20
N GLU A 157 -14.08 -14.12 13.27
CA GLU A 157 -13.36 -14.22 14.55
C GLU A 157 -12.00 -14.92 14.41
N ASP A 158 -11.90 -15.93 13.53
CA ASP A 158 -10.62 -16.58 13.23
C ASP A 158 -9.62 -15.62 12.57
N ALA A 159 -10.09 -14.77 11.65
CA ALA A 159 -9.24 -13.76 11.04
C ALA A 159 -8.82 -12.69 12.06
N LYS A 160 -9.71 -12.26 12.96
CA LYS A 160 -9.37 -11.34 14.05
C LYS A 160 -8.29 -11.92 14.97
N ARG A 161 -8.38 -13.21 15.30
CA ARG A 161 -7.34 -13.92 16.08
C ARG A 161 -5.98 -13.91 15.39
N ARG A 162 -5.93 -14.16 14.07
CA ARG A 162 -4.67 -14.15 13.29
C ARG A 162 -3.98 -12.79 13.27
N VAL A 163 -4.73 -11.70 13.40
CA VAL A 163 -4.18 -10.34 13.36
C VAL A 163 -4.10 -9.68 14.74
N ALA A 164 -4.16 -10.45 15.83
CA ALA A 164 -4.18 -9.92 17.20
C ALA A 164 -3.00 -8.97 17.50
N ASP A 165 -1.78 -9.33 17.09
CA ASP A 165 -0.59 -8.49 17.27
C ASP A 165 -0.74 -7.15 16.54
N ARG A 166 -1.42 -7.15 15.38
CA ARG A 166 -1.68 -5.94 14.61
C ARG A 166 -2.69 -5.03 15.31
N ILE A 167 -3.70 -5.61 15.94
CA ILE A 167 -4.69 -4.88 16.74
C ILE A 167 -3.99 -4.18 17.91
N ALA A 168 -3.18 -4.92 18.67
CA ALA A 168 -2.42 -4.37 19.79
C ALA A 168 -1.52 -3.19 19.36
N ALA A 169 -0.86 -3.30 18.21
CA ALA A 169 -0.04 -2.21 17.67
C ALA A 169 -0.86 -0.96 17.26
N LEU A 170 -2.08 -1.13 16.77
CA LEU A 170 -2.99 -0.01 16.46
C LEU A 170 -3.50 0.68 17.74
N GLU A 171 -3.79 -0.09 18.79
CA GLU A 171 -4.23 0.43 20.07
C GLU A 171 -3.14 1.27 20.76
N GLN A 172 -1.87 0.85 20.66
CA GLN A 172 -0.71 1.64 21.09
C GLN A 172 -0.62 3.00 20.38
N GLN A 173 -1.12 3.09 19.14
CA GLN A 173 -1.23 4.33 18.37
C GLN A 173 -2.52 5.12 18.69
N SER A 174 -3.22 4.77 19.78
CA SER A 174 -4.51 5.33 20.20
C SER A 174 -5.60 5.21 19.13
N ILE A 175 -5.53 4.15 18.32
CA ILE A 175 -6.55 3.83 17.32
C ILE A 175 -7.45 2.74 17.91
N SER A 176 -8.54 3.13 18.57
CA SER A 176 -9.58 2.18 19.00
C SER A 176 -10.24 1.52 17.79
N LEU A 177 -10.45 0.20 17.86
CA LEU A 177 -11.21 -0.57 16.87
C LEU A 177 -12.66 -0.85 17.29
N ALA A 178 -13.01 -0.58 18.55
CA ALA A 178 -14.40 -0.52 18.98
C ALA A 178 -15.04 0.81 18.51
N GLU A 179 -16.23 0.71 17.91
CA GLU A 179 -17.10 1.86 17.63
C GLU A 179 -17.94 2.21 18.85
#